data_AF-A0A059G3C4-F1
#
_entry.id   AF-A0A059G3C4-F1
#
_cell.length_a   1.000
_cell.length_b   1.000
_cell.length_c   1.000
_cell.angle_alpha   90.00
_cell.angle_beta   90.00
_cell.angle_gamma   90.00
#
_symmetry.space_group_name_H-M   'P 1'
#
loop_
_entity.id
_entity.type
_entity.pdbx_description
1 polymer ?
#
loop_
_entity_poly.entity_id
_entity_poly.type
_entity_poly.pdbx_seq_one_letter_code
_entity_poly.pdbx_strand_id
1 'polypeptide(L)'
;MDPIWAQTIAISAATIIGPISAIVGSMYLQSRKEKKREKVQMVMDLVANRMHPSRAEFGKIMNIVPLVFPQDKLVLTAFDRLRLYLEGPNRILRDDPNLQNLVSDMLVEMSKKCGLKFSHIQLRALNYSSGEYELRDTRLQLALESLPAIARALEENSTSPHKAGDEL
;
A
#
# COMPACT_ATOMS: atom_id res chain seq x y z
N MET A 1 -17.22 62.29 -7.87
CA MET A 1 -17.31 61.10 -6.99
C MET A 1 -16.47 61.38 -5.77
N ASP A 2 -17.10 61.51 -4.61
CA ASP A 2 -16.38 61.94 -3.41
C ASP A 2 -15.41 60.84 -2.94
N PRO A 3 -14.18 61.20 -2.53
CA PRO A 3 -13.13 60.26 -2.16
C PRO A 3 -13.51 59.33 -0.98
N ILE A 4 -14.52 59.72 -0.19
CA ILE A 4 -15.05 58.96 0.95
C ILE A 4 -15.65 57.63 0.48
N TRP A 5 -16.43 57.63 -0.61
CA TRP A 5 -17.08 56.40 -1.11
C TRP A 5 -16.05 55.39 -1.65
N ALA A 6 -15.00 55.87 -2.30
CA ALA A 6 -13.91 55.01 -2.77
C ALA A 6 -13.16 54.34 -1.60
N GLN A 7 -12.93 55.06 -0.50
CA GLN A 7 -12.30 54.52 0.70
C GLN A 7 -13.20 53.49 1.41
N THR A 8 -14.49 53.77 1.55
CA THR A 8 -15.43 52.83 2.18
C THR A 8 -15.53 51.53 1.39
N ILE A 9 -15.65 51.59 0.06
CA ILE A 9 -15.69 50.39 -0.80
C ILE A 9 -14.40 49.57 -0.65
N ALA A 10 -13.23 50.23 -0.63
CA ALA A 10 -11.95 49.55 -0.46
C ALA A 10 -11.83 48.83 0.90
N ILE A 11 -12.26 49.49 1.98
CA ILE A 11 -12.25 48.90 3.33
C ILE A 11 -13.20 47.71 3.40
N SER A 12 -14.44 47.85 2.92
CA SER A 12 -15.42 46.76 2.91
C SER A 12 -14.95 45.55 2.09
N ALA A 13 -14.34 45.78 0.93
CA ALA A 13 -13.78 44.73 0.10
C ALA A 13 -12.61 44.01 0.81
N ALA A 14 -11.71 44.74 1.47
CA ALA A 14 -10.58 44.16 2.20
C ALA A 14 -11.03 43.27 3.37
N THR A 15 -12.07 43.68 4.11
CA THR A 15 -12.62 42.90 5.24
C THR A 15 -13.23 41.57 4.79
N ILE A 16 -13.71 41.49 3.55
CA ILE A 16 -14.27 40.26 2.97
C ILE A 16 -13.18 39.40 2.32
N ILE A 17 -12.29 40.01 1.53
CA ILE A 17 -11.28 39.30 0.75
C ILE A 17 -10.18 38.69 1.64
N GLY A 18 -9.82 39.37 2.74
CA GLY A 18 -8.79 38.90 3.67
C GLY A 18 -9.08 37.52 4.25
N PRO A 19 -10.22 37.33 4.95
CA PRO A 19 -10.61 36.03 5.50
C PRO A 19 -10.77 34.93 4.45
N ILE A 20 -11.37 35.24 3.29
CA ILE A 20 -11.55 34.26 2.21
C ILE A 20 -10.19 33.76 1.70
N SER A 21 -9.27 34.68 1.44
CA SER A 21 -7.91 34.34 0.98
C SER A 21 -7.15 33.51 2.01
N ALA A 22 -7.32 33.80 3.30
CA ALA A 22 -6.72 33.03 4.39
C ALA A 22 -7.25 31.59 4.46
N ILE A 23 -8.56 31.40 4.28
CA ILE A 23 -9.19 30.07 4.25
C ILE A 23 -8.71 29.28 3.03
N VAL A 24 -8.69 29.89 1.85
CA VAL A 24 -8.20 29.22 0.63
C VAL A 24 -6.72 28.82 0.78
N GLY A 25 -5.90 29.71 1.33
CA GLY A 25 -4.50 29.43 1.60
C GLY A 25 -4.29 28.30 2.61
N SER A 26 -5.08 28.28 3.69
CA SER A 26 -4.99 27.23 4.71
C SER A 26 -5.43 25.87 4.16
N MET A 27 -6.52 25.82 3.39
CA MET A 27 -6.99 24.60 2.72
C MET A 27 -5.93 24.04 1.77
N TYR A 28 -5.30 24.90 0.94
CA TYR A 28 -4.26 24.46 0.03
C TYR A 28 -3.04 23.85 0.74
N LEU A 29 -2.58 24.48 1.82
CA LEU A 29 -1.48 23.96 2.64
C LEU A 29 -1.87 22.65 3.34
N GLN A 30 -3.11 22.55 3.82
CA GLN A 30 -3.62 21.36 4.48
C GLN A 30 -3.72 20.19 3.52
N SER A 31 -4.30 20.38 2.32
CA SER A 31 -4.35 19.34 1.28
C SER A 31 -2.96 18.86 0.86
N ARG A 32 -1.96 19.76 0.80
CA ARG A 32 -0.57 19.36 0.53
C ARG A 32 0.03 18.50 1.65
N LYS A 33 -0.22 18.86 2.91
CA LYS A 33 0.25 18.07 4.07
C LYS A 33 -0.42 16.70 4.13
N GLU A 34 -1.72 16.63 3.84
CA GLU A 34 -2.51 15.41 3.85
C GLU A 34 -2.02 14.42 2.79
N LYS A 35 -1.84 14.87 1.54
CA LYS A 35 -1.25 14.04 0.48
C LYS A 35 0.14 13.51 0.84
N LYS A 36 0.97 14.32 1.51
CA LYS A 36 2.28 13.88 1.99
C LYS A 36 2.14 12.83 3.11
N ARG A 37 1.20 13.02 4.03
CA ARG A 37 0.93 12.11 5.13
C ARG A 37 0.44 10.75 4.63
N GLU A 38 -0.49 10.73 3.67
CA GLU A 38 -0.97 9.49 3.03
C GLU A 38 0.17 8.71 2.39
N LYS A 39 1.03 9.39 1.63
CA LYS A 39 2.23 8.79 1.02
C LYS A 39 3.15 8.19 2.08
N VAL A 40 3.42 8.91 3.16
CA VAL A 40 4.27 8.44 4.27
C VAL A 40 3.64 7.22 4.95
N GLN A 41 2.34 7.27 5.23
CA GLN A 41 1.62 6.18 5.88
C GLN A 41 1.66 4.92 5.03
N MET A 42 1.37 5.00 3.73
CA MET A 42 1.50 3.87 2.82
C MET A 42 2.90 3.26 2.83
N VAL A 43 3.95 4.09 2.82
CA VAL A 43 5.33 3.60 2.87
C VAL A 43 5.60 2.87 4.19
N MET A 44 5.12 3.40 5.32
CA MET A 44 5.25 2.75 6.62
C MET A 44 4.48 1.43 6.69
N ASP A 45 3.27 1.39 6.13
CA ASP A 45 2.46 0.17 6.05
C ASP A 45 3.15 -0.90 5.19
N LEU A 46 3.78 -0.49 4.09
CA LEU A 46 4.58 -1.39 3.26
C LEU A 46 5.82 -1.89 4.00
N VAL A 47 6.53 -1.00 4.70
CA VAL A 47 7.67 -1.34 5.57
C VAL A 47 7.26 -2.36 6.62
N ALA A 48 6.08 -2.25 7.21
CA ALA A 48 5.58 -3.20 8.22
C ALA A 48 5.21 -4.57 7.61
N ASN A 49 4.72 -4.60 6.38
CA ASN A 49 4.22 -5.82 5.74
C ASN A 49 5.22 -6.47 4.76
N ARG A 50 6.38 -5.86 4.51
CA ARG A 50 7.37 -6.33 3.52
C ARG A 50 7.92 -7.74 3.77
N MET A 51 7.89 -8.21 5.01
CA MET A 51 8.34 -9.54 5.41
C MET A 51 7.38 -10.65 5.00
N HIS A 52 6.15 -10.28 4.64
CA HIS A 52 5.04 -11.21 4.45
C HIS A 52 4.28 -10.88 3.16
N PRO A 53 4.93 -11.08 1.99
CA PRO A 53 4.35 -10.74 0.69
C PRO A 53 3.08 -11.56 0.35
N SER A 54 2.87 -12.68 1.04
CA SER A 54 1.66 -13.52 0.94
C SER A 54 0.43 -12.93 1.64
N ARG A 55 0.59 -11.92 2.52
CA ARG A 55 -0.53 -11.33 3.24
C ARG A 55 -1.34 -10.40 2.34
N ALA A 56 -2.66 -10.43 2.52
CA ALA A 56 -3.59 -9.57 1.80
C ALA A 56 -3.24 -8.08 1.94
N GLU A 57 -2.73 -7.66 3.11
CA GLU A 57 -2.30 -6.28 3.34
C GLU A 57 -1.17 -5.84 2.40
N PHE A 58 -0.18 -6.72 2.15
CA PHE A 58 0.90 -6.42 1.20
C PHE A 58 0.34 -6.24 -0.22
N GLY A 59 -0.50 -7.16 -0.68
CA GLY A 59 -1.16 -7.06 -1.99
C GLY A 59 -2.04 -5.82 -2.13
N LYS A 60 -2.79 -5.46 -1.08
CA LYS A 60 -3.61 -4.24 -1.03
C LYS A 60 -2.74 -3.00 -1.19
N ILE A 61 -1.65 -2.90 -0.44
CA ILE A 61 -0.73 -1.76 -0.53
C ILE A 61 -0.14 -1.67 -1.94
N MET A 62 0.33 -2.80 -2.50
CA MET A 62 0.86 -2.87 -3.87
C MET A 62 -0.13 -2.34 -4.91
N ASN A 63 -1.41 -2.68 -4.81
CA ASN A 63 -2.43 -2.20 -5.75
C ASN A 63 -2.68 -0.69 -5.68
N ILE A 64 -2.42 -0.06 -4.52
CA ILE A 64 -2.65 1.38 -4.31
C ILE A 64 -1.41 2.21 -4.69
N VAL A 65 -0.22 1.60 -4.80
CA VAL A 65 1.03 2.29 -5.22
C VAL A 65 0.86 3.17 -6.46
N PRO A 66 0.35 2.67 -7.61
CA PRO A 66 0.21 3.51 -8.80
C PRO A 66 -0.80 4.65 -8.64
N LEU A 67 -1.78 4.50 -7.75
CA LEU A 67 -2.78 5.53 -7.46
C LEU A 67 -2.19 6.68 -6.64
N VAL A 68 -1.27 6.38 -5.72
CA VAL A 68 -0.66 7.37 -4.81
C VAL A 68 0.62 8.00 -5.39
N PHE A 69 1.31 7.28 -6.28
CA PHE A 69 2.51 7.75 -6.98
C PHE A 69 2.32 7.90 -8.51
N PRO A 70 1.22 8.51 -9.01
CA PRO A 70 0.90 8.49 -10.44
C PRO A 70 1.88 9.29 -11.31
N GLN A 71 2.61 10.24 -10.72
CA GLN A 71 3.56 11.11 -11.43
C GLN A 71 5.02 10.70 -11.20
N ASP A 72 5.27 9.73 -10.31
CA ASP A 72 6.62 9.38 -9.87
C ASP A 72 7.15 8.17 -10.66
N LYS A 73 7.65 8.43 -11.87
CA LYS A 73 8.15 7.40 -12.81
C LYS A 73 9.14 6.41 -12.19
N LEU A 74 10.06 6.86 -11.34
CA LEU A 74 11.04 5.98 -10.70
C LEU A 74 10.38 4.97 -9.74
N VAL A 75 9.36 5.41 -9.00
CA VAL A 75 8.58 4.54 -8.11
C VAL A 75 7.78 3.54 -8.95
N LEU A 76 7.13 4.00 -10.02
CA LEU A 76 6.37 3.13 -10.93
C LEU A 76 7.27 2.10 -11.62
N THR A 77 8.46 2.47 -12.07
CA THR A 77 9.42 1.51 -12.65
C THR A 77 9.86 0.46 -11.63
N ALA A 78 10.12 0.85 -10.38
CA ALA A 78 10.48 -0.11 -9.33
C ALA A 78 9.30 -1.03 -8.98
N PHE A 79 8.08 -0.47 -8.94
CA PHE A 79 6.84 -1.20 -8.78
C PHE A 79 6.62 -2.21 -9.91
N ASP A 80 6.79 -1.82 -11.17
CA ASP A 80 6.60 -2.70 -12.32
C ASP A 80 7.60 -3.87 -12.30
N ARG A 81 8.87 -3.63 -11.92
CA ARG A 81 9.86 -4.70 -11.73
C ARG A 81 9.42 -5.69 -10.65
N LEU A 82 8.96 -5.18 -9.51
CA LEU A 82 8.47 -6.01 -8.41
C LEU A 82 7.21 -6.78 -8.81
N ARG A 83 6.27 -6.13 -9.50
CA ARG A 83 5.04 -6.72 -9.99
C ARG A 83 5.30 -7.85 -10.99
N LEU A 84 6.15 -7.60 -12.00
CA LEU A 84 6.54 -8.60 -12.99
C LEU A 84 7.19 -9.81 -12.33
N TYR A 85 8.00 -9.58 -11.30
CA TYR A 85 8.61 -10.66 -10.53
C TYR A 85 7.55 -11.47 -9.74
N LEU A 86 6.55 -10.83 -9.14
CA LEU A 86 5.45 -11.49 -8.40
C LEU A 86 4.47 -12.26 -9.31
N GLU A 87 4.28 -11.80 -10.55
CA GLU A 87 3.45 -12.44 -11.58
C GLU A 87 4.17 -13.61 -12.30
N GLY A 88 5.48 -13.76 -12.10
CA GLY A 88 6.30 -14.77 -12.77
C GLY A 88 6.03 -16.22 -12.32
N PRO A 89 6.30 -17.22 -13.19
CA PRO A 89 6.00 -18.64 -12.94
C PRO A 89 6.92 -19.30 -11.89
N ASN A 90 8.11 -18.75 -11.63
CA ASN A 90 9.08 -19.26 -10.64
C ASN A 90 9.19 -18.35 -9.41
N ARG A 91 8.06 -17.89 -8.87
CA ARG A 91 8.06 -17.01 -7.71
C ARG A 91 8.40 -17.78 -6.43
N ILE A 92 9.57 -17.51 -5.88
CA ILE A 92 9.89 -17.89 -4.50
C ILE A 92 9.56 -16.67 -3.64
N LEU A 93 8.35 -16.66 -3.05
CA LEU A 93 7.87 -15.53 -2.26
C LEU A 93 8.61 -15.39 -0.92
N ARG A 94 9.36 -16.42 -0.51
CA ARG A 94 9.99 -16.52 0.80
C ARG A 94 11.50 -16.64 0.67
N ASP A 95 12.20 -15.76 1.37
CA ASP A 95 13.67 -15.76 1.44
C ASP A 95 14.40 -15.61 0.10
N ASP A 96 13.68 -15.21 -0.97
CA ASP A 96 14.34 -14.84 -2.22
C ASP A 96 15.03 -13.47 -2.05
N PRO A 97 16.37 -13.40 -2.12
CA PRO A 97 17.10 -12.15 -2.02
C PRO A 97 16.71 -11.17 -3.13
N ASN A 98 16.27 -11.65 -4.30
CA ASN A 98 15.80 -10.80 -5.39
C ASN A 98 14.50 -10.09 -5.04
N LEU A 99 13.54 -10.79 -4.42
CA LEU A 99 12.30 -10.18 -3.98
C LEU A 99 12.58 -9.10 -2.93
N GLN A 100 13.41 -9.41 -1.93
CA GLN A 100 13.78 -8.44 -0.89
C GLN A 100 14.51 -7.23 -1.47
N ASN A 101 15.36 -7.43 -2.49
CA ASN A 101 16.03 -6.35 -3.21
C ASN A 101 15.03 -5.46 -3.96
N LEU A 102 14.10 -6.05 -4.71
CA LEU A 102 13.09 -5.31 -5.46
C LEU A 102 12.16 -4.51 -4.53
N VAL A 103 11.74 -5.11 -3.41
CA VAL A 103 10.95 -4.40 -2.38
C VAL A 103 11.75 -3.27 -1.75
N SER A 104 13.04 -3.49 -1.46
CA SER A 104 13.92 -2.46 -0.90
C SER A 104 14.16 -1.32 -1.88
N ASP A 105 14.38 -1.60 -3.17
CA ASP A 105 14.55 -0.61 -4.23
C ASP A 105 13.30 0.27 -4.34
N MET A 106 12.11 -0.33 -4.36
CA MET A 106 10.85 0.40 -4.39
C MET A 106 10.65 1.26 -3.15
N LEU A 107 10.93 0.72 -1.96
CA LEU A 107 10.85 1.46 -0.70
C LEU A 107 11.79 2.67 -0.67
N VAL A 108 13.00 2.54 -1.21
CA VAL A 108 13.97 3.64 -1.29
C VAL A 108 13.51 4.72 -2.25
N GLU A 109 12.98 4.35 -3.43
CA GLU A 109 12.43 5.34 -4.35
C GLU A 109 11.21 6.07 -3.77
N MET A 110 10.32 5.36 -3.08
CA MET A 110 9.21 5.96 -2.35
C MET A 110 9.68 6.87 -1.22
N SER A 111 10.70 6.46 -0.46
CA SER A 111 11.23 7.22 0.67
C SER A 111 11.80 8.57 0.22
N LYS A 112 12.55 8.59 -0.89
CA LYS A 112 13.08 9.81 -1.50
C LYS A 112 11.96 10.81 -1.81
N LYS A 113 10.82 10.33 -2.31
CA LYS A 113 9.66 11.17 -2.63
C LYS A 113 8.91 11.66 -1.40
N CYS A 114 8.83 10.84 -0.36
CA CYS A 114 8.21 11.22 0.91
C CYS A 114 9.10 12.14 1.77
N GLY A 115 10.39 12.26 1.45
CA GLY A 115 11.39 12.93 2.28
C GLY A 115 11.80 12.09 3.50
N LEU A 116 11.57 10.78 3.44
CA LEU A 116 12.00 9.81 4.45
C LEU A 116 13.42 9.34 4.12
N LYS A 117 14.31 9.38 5.11
CA LYS A 117 15.70 8.92 4.96
C LYS A 117 15.80 7.44 5.33
N PHE A 118 15.36 6.55 4.44
CA PHE A 118 15.66 5.13 4.56
C PHE A 118 16.96 4.80 3.84
N SER A 119 17.83 4.04 4.50
CA SER A 119 19.00 3.43 3.87
C SER A 119 18.68 2.01 3.44
N HIS A 120 19.15 1.59 2.25
CA HIS A 120 19.07 0.21 1.79
C HIS A 120 19.58 -0.80 2.84
N ILE A 121 20.63 -0.43 3.57
CA ILE A 121 21.25 -1.28 4.59
C ILE A 121 20.33 -1.44 5.79
N GLN A 122 19.61 -0.38 6.19
CA GLN A 122 18.66 -0.44 7.30
C GLN A 122 17.42 -1.26 6.94
N LEU A 123 16.91 -1.10 5.71
CA LEU A 123 15.76 -1.88 5.24
C LEU A 123 16.07 -3.38 5.15
N ARG A 124 17.30 -3.74 4.76
CA ARG A 124 17.77 -5.14 4.74
C ARG A 124 18.07 -5.68 6.14
N ALA A 125 18.71 -4.91 7.02
CA ALA A 125 19.02 -5.35 8.38
C ALA A 125 17.73 -5.65 9.19
N LEU A 126 16.66 -4.88 8.95
CA LEU A 126 15.36 -5.10 9.57
C LEU A 126 14.55 -6.26 8.94
N ASN A 127 15.07 -6.93 7.90
CA ASN A 127 14.45 -8.13 7.30
C ASN A 127 14.92 -9.45 7.95
N TYR A 128 15.85 -9.42 8.89
CA TYR A 128 16.17 -10.61 9.68
C TYR A 128 15.24 -10.64 10.90
N SER A 129 14.04 -11.23 10.75
CA SER A 129 13.03 -11.39 11.82
C SER A 129 13.06 -12.80 12.41
N SER A 130 12.79 -12.92 13.71
CA SER A 130 12.85 -14.14 14.53
C SER A 130 11.88 -15.24 14.09
N GLY A 131 12.36 -16.48 14.04
CA GLY A 131 11.72 -17.67 13.44
C GLY A 131 10.29 -18.06 13.84
N GLU A 132 9.64 -17.37 14.79
CA GLU A 132 8.21 -17.60 15.11
C GLU A 132 7.25 -17.03 14.04
N TYR A 133 7.62 -15.91 13.40
CA TYR A 133 6.80 -15.32 12.33
C TYR A 133 6.81 -16.18 11.06
N GLU A 134 7.92 -16.86 10.82
CA GLU A 134 8.11 -17.82 9.74
C GLU A 134 7.16 -19.02 9.84
N LEU A 135 6.97 -19.55 11.05
CA LEU A 135 6.06 -20.68 11.31
C LEU A 135 4.60 -20.34 11.03
N ARG A 136 4.16 -19.12 11.40
CA ARG A 136 2.78 -18.67 11.17
C ARG A 136 2.45 -18.57 9.68
N ASP A 137 3.36 -17.98 8.91
CA ASP A 137 3.15 -17.76 7.48
C ASP A 137 3.22 -19.07 6.67
N THR A 138 4.08 -20.01 7.08
CA THR A 138 4.11 -21.36 6.49
C THR A 138 2.74 -22.03 6.60
N ARG A 139 2.10 -21.93 7.77
CA ARG A 139 0.77 -22.50 8.00
C ARG A 139 -0.29 -21.81 7.15
N LEU A 140 -0.20 -20.49 6.98
CA LEU A 140 -1.16 -19.73 6.17
C LEU A 140 -1.03 -20.06 4.68
N GLN A 141 0.20 -20.22 4.18
CA GLN A 141 0.43 -20.61 2.79
C GLN A 141 -0.05 -22.04 2.52
N LEU A 142 0.25 -23.00 3.41
CA LEU A 142 -0.29 -24.36 3.32
C LEU A 142 -1.82 -24.38 3.36
N ALA A 143 -2.43 -23.53 4.18
CA ALA A 143 -3.89 -23.37 4.20
C ALA A 143 -4.41 -22.85 2.85
N LEU A 144 -3.79 -21.83 2.25
CA LEU A 144 -4.20 -21.30 0.94
C LEU A 144 -4.01 -22.32 -0.19
N GLU A 145 -2.89 -23.05 -0.19
CA GLU A 145 -2.60 -24.09 -1.18
C GLU A 145 -3.53 -25.30 -1.06
N SER A 146 -4.09 -25.57 0.12
CA SER A 146 -5.06 -26.66 0.32
C SER A 146 -6.50 -26.29 -0.03
N LEU A 147 -6.84 -25.00 -0.17
CA LEU A 147 -8.21 -24.56 -0.52
C LEU A 147 -8.78 -25.20 -1.80
N PRO A 148 -8.03 -25.34 -2.92
CA PRO A 148 -8.53 -25.99 -4.13
C PRO A 148 -8.80 -27.49 -3.93
N ALA A 149 -7.99 -28.16 -3.10
CA ALA A 149 -8.18 -29.57 -2.79
C ALA A 149 -9.42 -29.80 -1.91
N ILE A 150 -9.65 -28.92 -0.93
CA ILE A 150 -10.84 -28.93 -0.10
C ILE A 150 -12.10 -28.67 -0.94
N ALA A 151 -12.05 -27.72 -1.87
CA ALA A 151 -13.15 -27.42 -2.77
C ALA A 151 -13.53 -28.65 -3.63
N ARG A 152 -12.55 -29.35 -4.20
CA ARG A 152 -12.78 -30.59 -4.97
C ARG A 152 -13.39 -31.70 -4.12
N ALA A 153 -12.90 -31.89 -2.89
CA ALA A 153 -13.44 -32.90 -1.98
C ALA A 153 -14.90 -32.59 -1.56
N LEU A 154 -15.26 -31.31 -1.44
CA LEU A 154 -16.63 -30.88 -1.17
C LEU A 154 -17.55 -31.10 -2.39
N GLU A 155 -17.09 -30.80 -3.60
CA GLU A 155 -17.83 -31.08 -4.84
C GLU A 155 -18.10 -32.58 -4.98
N GLU A 156 -17.10 -33.43 -4.77
CA GLU A 156 -17.21 -34.89 -4.87
C GLU A 156 -18.22 -35.47 -3.85
N ASN A 157 -18.21 -34.96 -2.61
CA ASN A 157 -19.19 -35.34 -1.58
C ASN A 157 -20.60 -34.83 -1.89
N SER A 158 -20.75 -33.67 -2.53
CA SER A 158 -22.07 -33.14 -2.91
C SER A 158 -22.72 -33.90 -4.08
N THR A 159 -21.91 -34.55 -4.92
CA THR A 159 -22.39 -35.39 -6.04
C THR A 159 -22.69 -36.82 -5.65
N SER A 160 -22.39 -37.24 -4.41
CA SER A 160 -22.73 -38.57 -3.91
C SER A 160 -24.12 -38.50 -3.24
N PRO A 161 -25.21 -38.95 -3.90
CA PRO A 161 -26.52 -38.92 -3.29
C PRO A 161 -26.51 -39.81 -2.04
N HIS A 162 -27.04 -39.24 -0.97
CA HIS A 162 -27.30 -39.83 0.33
C HIS A 162 -27.87 -41.26 0.20
N LYS A 163 -27.02 -42.28 0.17
CA LYS A 163 -27.40 -43.66 0.52
C LYS A 163 -27.41 -43.78 2.04
N ALA A 164 -28.36 -43.12 2.68
CA ALA A 164 -28.64 -43.34 4.09
C ALA A 164 -30.14 -43.61 4.22
N GLY A 165 -30.47 -44.87 4.50
CA GLY A 165 -31.83 -45.30 4.81
C GLY A 165 -32.35 -46.35 3.84
N ASP A 166 -31.78 -47.56 3.86
CA ASP A 166 -32.48 -48.80 3.50
C ASP A 166 -31.68 -49.99 4.03
N GLU A 167 -31.64 -50.14 5.35
CA GLU A 167 -31.49 -51.44 6.00
C GLU A 167 -32.45 -51.48 7.20
N LEU A 168 -33.66 -51.94 6.92
CA LEU A 168 -34.62 -52.52 7.88
C LEU A 168 -34.51 -54.04 7.81
#